data_AF-A0A432F3H1-F1
#
_entry.id   AF-A0A432F3H1-F1
#
_cell.length_a   1.000
_cell.length_b   1.000
_cell.length_c   1.000
_cell.angle_alpha   90.00
_cell.angle_beta   90.00
_cell.angle_gamma   90.00
#
_symmetry.space_group_name_H-M   'P 1'
#
loop_
_entity.id
_entity.type
_entity.pdbx_description
1 polymer ?
#
loop_
_entity_poly.entity_id
_entity_poly.type
_entity_poly.pdbx_seq_one_letter_code
_entity_poly.pdbx_strand_id
1 'polypeptide(L)' 'MIRYYLTLFALLLPVVVWTEAKQPPNIVFVLFDDIGYGQPKSYRADSPFKTPNLDRLATEGMRFTDAHSAAANCTPT' A
#
# COMPACT_ATOMS: atom_id res chain seq x y z
N MET A 1 19.51 26.37 -47.75
CA MET A 1 19.87 24.98 -47.39
C MET A 1 20.10 24.80 -45.89
N ILE A 2 20.90 25.65 -45.23
CA ILE A 2 21.16 25.62 -43.77
C ILE A 2 19.91 25.65 -42.85
N ARG A 3 18.85 26.40 -43.22
CA ARG A 3 17.60 26.45 -42.42
C ARG A 3 16.88 25.09 -42.34
N TYR A 4 16.94 24.27 -43.39
CA TYR A 4 16.32 22.93 -43.38
C TYR A 4 17.10 21.94 -42.50
N TYR A 5 18.43 22.05 -42.46
CA TYR A 5 19.27 21.23 -41.58
C TYR A 5 19.09 21.57 -40.09
N LEU A 6 18.86 22.85 -39.76
CA LEU A 6 18.56 23.27 -38.37
C LEU A 6 17.21 22.72 -37.87
N THR A 7 16.18 22.74 -38.71
CA THR A 7 14.88 22.11 -38.37
C THR A 7 14.96 20.59 -38.26
N LEU A 8 15.78 19.93 -39.11
CA LEU A 8 15.98 18.49 -39.03
C LEU A 8 16.74 18.09 -37.75
N PHE A 9 17.73 18.90 -37.34
CA PHE A 9 18.50 18.70 -36.12
C PHE A 9 17.65 18.88 -34.85
N ALA A 10 16.71 19.83 -34.86
CA ALA A 10 15.77 20.03 -33.75
C ALA A 10 14.75 18.87 -33.60
N LEU A 11 14.40 18.20 -34.70
CA LEU A 11 13.55 17.00 -34.71
C LEU A 11 14.28 15.71 -34.29
N LEU A 12 15.62 15.71 -34.33
CA LEU A 12 16.48 14.58 -33.95
C LEU A 12 17.02 14.69 -32.52
N LEU A 13 16.65 15.74 -31.77
CA LEU A 13 16.97 15.82 -30.34
C LEU A 13 16.24 14.68 -29.62
N PRO A 14 16.96 13.71 -29.04
CA PRO A 14 16.32 12.64 -28.31
C PRO A 14 15.58 13.25 -27.12
N VAL A 15 14.28 12.98 -27.04
CA VAL A 15 13.52 13.23 -25.81
C VAL A 15 14.16 12.34 -24.75
N VAL A 16 14.98 12.94 -23.89
CA VAL A 16 15.53 12.27 -22.72
C VAL A 16 14.37 12.03 -21.77
N VAL A 17 13.78 10.84 -21.86
CA VAL A 17 12.80 10.37 -20.89
C VAL A 17 13.56 10.03 -19.62
N TRP A 18 13.48 10.92 -18.64
CA TRP A 18 13.97 10.63 -17.30
C TRP A 18 13.09 9.52 -16.71
N THR A 19 13.63 8.30 -16.66
CA THR A 19 13.01 7.21 -15.91
C THR A 19 13.30 7.45 -14.44
N GLU A 20 12.30 7.92 -13.70
CA GLU A 20 12.40 7.95 -12.25
C GLU A 20 12.47 6.50 -11.75
N ALA A 21 13.60 6.15 -11.13
CA ALA A 21 13.79 4.83 -10.56
C ALA A 21 12.72 4.65 -9.46
N LYS A 22 11.76 3.74 -9.68
CA LYS A 22 10.75 3.41 -8.68
C LYS A 22 11.45 2.99 -7.41
N GLN A 23 11.37 3.85 -6.39
CA GLN A 23 11.83 3.51 -5.06
C GLN A 23 10.96 2.35 -4.54
N PRO A 24 11.55 1.39 -3.82
CA PRO A 24 10.75 0.37 -3.13
C PRO A 24 9.74 1.06 -2.19
N PRO A 25 8.54 0.49 -2.00
CA PRO A 25 7.59 1.05 -1.05
C PRO A 25 8.15 0.94 0.38
N ASN A 26 7.76 1.87 1.23
CA ASN A 26 7.94 1.69 2.67
C ASN A 26 6.97 0.62 3.17
N ILE A 27 7.46 -0.33 3.97
CA ILE A 27 6.65 -1.37 4.59
C ILE A 27 6.52 -1.05 6.08
N VAL A 28 5.30 -0.82 6.54
CA VAL A 28 4.99 -0.61 7.96
C VAL A 28 4.19 -1.82 8.44
N PHE A 29 4.79 -2.61 9.33
CA PHE A 29 4.14 -3.75 9.96
C PHE A 29 3.65 -3.36 11.35
N VAL A 30 2.33 -3.48 11.57
CA VAL A 30 1.68 -3.17 12.85
C VAL A 30 1.04 -4.44 13.38
N LEU A 31 1.53 -4.90 14.53
CA LEU A 31 1.00 -6.05 15.26
C LEU A 31 0.36 -5.54 16.54
N PHE A 32 -0.87 -5.97 16.80
CA PHE A 32 -1.58 -5.70 18.05
C PHE A 32 -1.59 -6.97 18.88
N ASP A 33 -1.19 -6.86 20.14
CA ASP A 33 -1.24 -7.97 21.10
C ASP A 33 -2.68 -8.19 21.58
N ASP A 34 -3.08 -9.45 21.72
CA ASP A 34 -4.39 -9.91 22.21
C ASP A 34 -5.63 -9.25 21.58
N ILE A 35 -5.53 -8.71 20.36
CA ILE A 35 -6.68 -8.16 19.66
C ILE A 35 -7.58 -9.30 19.14
N GLY A 36 -8.84 -9.30 19.54
CA GLY A 36 -9.81 -10.29 19.07
C GLY A 36 -10.26 -9.99 17.64
N TYR A 37 -10.42 -11.02 16.80
CA TYR A 37 -10.86 -10.90 15.40
C TYR A 37 -12.14 -10.05 15.24
N GLY A 38 -13.11 -10.20 16.15
CA GLY A 38 -14.37 -9.44 16.12
C GLY A 38 -14.34 -8.11 16.89
N GLN A 39 -13.18 -7.60 17.30
CA GLN A 39 -13.09 -6.29 17.96
C GLN A 39 -13.21 -5.12 16.97
N PRO A 40 -12.58 -5.13 15.78
CA PRO A 40 -12.81 -4.08 14.79
C PRO A 40 -14.19 -4.17 14.17
N LYS A 41 -14.84 -3.03 13.89
CA LYS A 41 -16.18 -3.02 13.27
C LYS A 41 -16.17 -3.56 11.85
N SER A 42 -15.06 -3.38 11.16
CA SER A 42 -14.76 -3.98 9.87
C SER A 42 -14.79 -5.51 9.84
N TYR A 43 -14.70 -6.20 10.98
CA TYR A 43 -14.87 -7.66 11.06
C TYR A 43 -16.16 -8.07 11.78
N ARG A 44 -16.73 -7.19 12.61
CA ARG A 44 -18.00 -7.42 13.29
C ARG A 44 -18.79 -6.12 13.44
N ALA A 45 -19.86 -5.98 12.65
CA ALA A 45 -20.62 -4.73 12.53
C ALA A 45 -21.20 -4.22 13.85
N ASP A 46 -21.62 -5.12 14.74
CA ASP A 46 -22.17 -4.81 16.07
C ASP A 46 -21.09 -4.67 17.16
N SER A 47 -19.82 -4.51 16.78
CA SER A 47 -18.74 -4.33 17.75
C SER A 47 -18.90 -3.06 18.60
N PRO A 48 -18.75 -3.16 19.94
CA PRO A 48 -18.82 -2.00 20.83
C PRO A 48 -17.55 -1.15 20.76
N PHE A 49 -16.46 -1.67 20.19
CA PHE A 49 -15.18 -0.96 20.10
C PHE A 49 -15.18 0.04 18.94
N LYS A 50 -14.57 1.21 19.16
CA LYS A 50 -14.38 2.23 18.12
C LYS A 50 -12.96 2.14 17.59
N THR A 51 -12.79 1.69 16.36
CA THR A 51 -11.48 1.53 15.71
C THR A 51 -11.43 2.26 14.35
N PRO A 52 -11.77 3.56 14.30
CA PRO A 52 -12.03 4.27 13.04
C PRO A 52 -10.83 4.28 12.07
N ASN A 53 -9.61 4.30 12.58
CA ASN A 53 -8.41 4.23 11.74
C ASN A 53 -8.21 2.84 11.13
N LEU A 54 -8.47 1.77 11.90
CA LEU A 54 -8.39 0.39 11.40
C LEU A 54 -9.53 0.11 10.40
N ASP A 55 -10.74 0.60 10.68
CA ASP A 55 -11.87 0.49 9.77
C ASP A 55 -11.64 1.25 8.45
N ARG A 56 -10.97 2.42 8.51
CA ARG A 56 -10.53 3.16 7.32
C ARG A 56 -9.50 2.37 6.51
N LEU A 57 -8.48 1.80 7.15
CA LEU A 57 -7.48 0.95 6.49
C LEU A 57 -8.14 -0.28 5.82
N ALA A 58 -9.12 -0.88 6.48
CA ALA A 58 -9.91 -1.99 5.92
C ALA A 58 -10.74 -1.61 4.69
N THR A 59 -11.15 -0.34 4.56
CA THR A 59 -11.94 0.17 3.43
C THR A 59 -11.05 0.60 2.26
N GLU A 60 -9.90 1.21 2.55
CA GLU A 60 -8.94 1.67 1.55
C GLU A 60 -8.02 0.56 1.03
N GLY A 61 -7.98 -0.58 1.72
CA GLY A 61 -7.10 -1.70 1.43
C GLY A 61 -7.84 -3.03 1.25
N MET A 62 -7.18 -4.09 1.70
CA MET A 62 -7.69 -5.46 1.66
C MET A 62 -7.91 -5.97 3.09
N ARG A 63 -8.94 -6.79 3.27
CA ARG A 63 -9.21 -7.52 4.53
C ARG A 63 -9.04 -9.01 4.30
N PHE A 64 -8.39 -9.67 5.25
CA PHE A 64 -8.31 -11.13 5.30
C PHE A 64 -9.29 -11.62 6.36
N THR A 65 -10.35 -12.31 5.94
CA THR A 65 -11.41 -12.79 6.83
C THR A 65 -11.18 -14.20 7.37
N ASP A 66 -10.07 -14.81 6.97
CA ASP A 66 -9.67 -16.18 7.33
C ASP A 66 -8.15 -16.20 7.56
N ALA A 67 -7.70 -15.38 8.51
CA ALA A 67 -6.30 -15.28 8.90
C ALA A 67 -6.12 -15.90 10.29
N HIS A 68 -5.23 -16.88 10.40
CA HIS A 68 -4.98 -17.62 11.64
C HIS A 68 -3.55 -17.37 12.15
N SER A 69 -3.43 -17.23 13.47
CA SER A 69 -2.14 -17.33 14.16
C SER A 69 -1.65 -18.78 14.12
N ALA A 70 -0.33 -18.99 14.08
CA ALA A 70 0.22 -20.35 14.07
C ALA A 70 -0.01 -21.07 15.41
N ALA A 71 -0.11 -20.31 16.51
CA ALA A 71 -0.53 -20.81 17.81
C ALA A 71 -1.27 -19.72 18.62
N ALA A 72 -1.86 -20.15 19.74
CA ALA A 72 -2.75 -19.32 20.57
C ALA A 72 -2.04 -18.68 21.77
N ASN A 73 -0.71 -18.50 21.70
CA ASN A 73 0.10 -17.96 22.79
C ASN A 73 1.20 -17.04 22.25
N CYS A 74 1.72 -16.15 23.08
CA CYS A 74 2.60 -15.05 22.62
C CYS A 74 4.01 -15.49 22.19
N THR A 75 4.44 -16.72 22.49
CA THR A 75 5.82 -17.17 22.20
C THR A 75 5.94 -17.72 20.77
N PRO A 76 5.12 -18.70 20.33
CA PRO A 76 4.81 -18.89 18.92
C PRO A 76 3.51 -18.15 18.55
N THR A 77 3.63 -17.00 17.89
CA THR A 77 2.53 -16.33 17.17
C THR A 77 2.79 -16.43 15.68
#